data_AF-A0A8J4ABT1-F1
#
_entry.id   AF-A0A8J4ABT1-F1
#
_cell.length_a   1.000
_cell.length_b   1.000
_cell.length_c   1.000
_cell.angle_alpha   90.00
_cell.angle_beta   90.00
_cell.angle_gamma   90.00
#
_symmetry.space_group_name_H-M   'P 1'
#
loop_
_entity.id
_entity.type
_entity.pdbx_description
1 polymer ?
#
loop_
_entity_poly.entity_id
_entity_poly.type
_entity_poly.pdbx_seq_one_letter_code
_entity_poly.pdbx_strand_id
1 'polypeptide(L)'
;MPLTPADVHNVAFKKPPIGKRGYDEDEVDAFLDEVERELVRLVEDNNELRAQVERLQHGAAPAPVVGGGAPEHLVAENADLKGQLEQLEAEKANAEQAVRNAQAELEAMHAQGGAVPAVPAAAAGGDGGEQQALRVLMMAQRTADDHVSDARREADKLLSDARAKADDVTQKARTKAEGLERDARQRHQEAMGGLEVKRAALQKHIEELKAFERQYRTRLKAYLESQLRDLGARGQGIEDELSRGGEVGGGSGSNRQVSTNGSGLAAASLGGSYNSGRNGLGLPNGDGNSR
;
A
#
# COMPACT_ATOMS: atom_id res chain seq x y z
N MET A 1 8.25 -16.80 -27.37
CA MET A 1 6.82 -17.09 -27.18
C MET A 1 6.68 -17.58 -25.76
N PRO A 2 6.19 -16.78 -24.80
CA PRO A 2 5.99 -17.27 -23.45
C PRO A 2 4.82 -18.26 -23.44
N LEU A 3 4.92 -19.32 -22.64
CA LEU A 3 3.83 -20.25 -22.38
C LEU A 3 2.63 -19.48 -21.83
N THR A 4 1.44 -19.73 -22.37
CA THR A 4 0.18 -19.21 -21.81
C THR A 4 -0.42 -20.23 -20.82
N PRO A 5 -1.29 -19.79 -19.88
CA PRO A 5 -2.03 -20.72 -19.03
C PRO A 5 -2.80 -21.78 -19.83
N ALA A 6 -3.39 -21.38 -20.96
CA ALA A 6 -4.07 -22.29 -21.87
C ALA A 6 -3.12 -23.31 -22.53
N ASP A 7 -1.85 -22.95 -22.74
CA ASP A 7 -0.86 -23.90 -23.26
C ASP A 7 -0.53 -24.96 -22.21
N VAL A 8 -0.40 -24.57 -20.93
CA VAL A 8 -0.13 -25.50 -19.80
C VAL A 8 -1.29 -26.48 -19.63
N HIS A 9 -2.53 -25.98 -19.67
CA HIS A 9 -3.73 -26.80 -19.56
C HIS A 9 -3.89 -27.81 -20.70
N ASN A 10 -3.42 -27.46 -21.91
CA ASN A 10 -3.53 -28.32 -23.09
C ASN A 10 -2.29 -29.19 -23.35
N VAL A 11 -1.30 -29.20 -22.45
CA VAL A 11 -0.12 -30.06 -22.62
C VAL A 11 -0.51 -31.52 -22.43
N ALA A 12 -0.31 -32.33 -23.47
CA ALA A 12 -0.40 -33.78 -23.37
C ALA A 12 1.01 -34.40 -23.39
N PHE A 13 1.38 -35.09 -22.30
CA PHE A 13 2.63 -35.84 -22.23
C PHE A 13 2.48 -37.23 -22.89
N LYS A 14 3.53 -37.68 -23.58
CA LYS A 14 3.57 -39.04 -24.17
C LYS A 14 3.78 -40.06 -23.06
N LYS A 15 3.03 -41.17 -23.12
CA LYS A 15 3.25 -42.29 -22.19
C LYS A 15 4.69 -42.82 -22.29
N PRO A 16 5.32 -43.20 -21.16
CA PRO A 16 6.67 -43.74 -21.17
C PRO A 16 6.79 -44.95 -22.10
N PRO A 17 7.91 -45.10 -22.83
CA PRO A 17 8.18 -46.31 -23.59
C PRO A 17 8.11 -47.56 -22.71
N ILE A 18 7.53 -48.63 -23.25
CA ILE A 18 7.31 -49.90 -22.53
C ILE A 18 8.61 -50.33 -21.82
N GLY A 19 8.53 -50.55 -20.50
CA GLY A 19 9.65 -50.96 -19.66
C GLY A 19 10.40 -49.83 -18.94
N LYS A 20 10.05 -48.56 -19.15
CA LYS A 20 10.55 -47.42 -18.37
C LYS A 20 9.47 -46.87 -17.44
N ARG A 21 9.86 -46.54 -16.21
CA ARG A 21 8.98 -45.85 -15.26
C ARG A 21 8.83 -44.39 -15.67
N GLY A 22 7.59 -43.90 -15.68
CA GLY A 22 7.26 -42.48 -15.85
C GLY A 22 6.96 -41.80 -14.52
N TYR A 23 6.65 -40.52 -14.61
CA TYR A 23 6.01 -39.80 -13.51
C TYR A 23 4.57 -40.30 -13.31
N ASP A 24 4.06 -40.14 -12.10
CA ASP A 24 2.66 -40.43 -11.78
C ASP A 24 1.77 -39.39 -12.47
N GLU A 25 0.74 -39.85 -13.19
CA GLU A 25 -0.17 -38.97 -13.94
C GLU A 25 -0.91 -38.02 -12.98
N ASP A 26 -1.34 -38.52 -11.81
CA ASP A 26 -2.10 -37.74 -10.83
C ASP A 26 -1.24 -36.66 -10.14
N GLU A 27 0.04 -36.98 -9.84
CA GLU A 27 0.97 -36.00 -9.25
C GLU A 27 1.38 -34.92 -10.26
N VAL A 28 1.53 -35.29 -11.54
CA VAL A 28 1.84 -34.35 -12.62
C VAL A 28 0.65 -33.42 -12.86
N ASP A 29 -0.58 -33.94 -12.91
CA ASP A 29 -1.79 -33.14 -13.11
C ASP A 29 -1.99 -32.14 -11.95
N ALA A 30 -1.80 -32.58 -10.70
CA ALA A 30 -1.88 -31.68 -9.53
C ALA A 30 -0.83 -30.56 -9.56
N PHE A 31 0.38 -30.87 -10.05
CA PHE A 31 1.44 -29.86 -10.22
C PHE A 31 1.12 -28.90 -11.37
N LEU A 32 0.55 -29.38 -12.48
CA LEU A 32 0.12 -28.53 -13.60
C LEU A 32 -1.00 -27.58 -13.18
N ASP A 33 -1.94 -28.00 -12.33
CA ASP A 33 -2.98 -27.13 -11.76
C ASP A 33 -2.38 -25.98 -10.91
N GLU A 34 -1.35 -26.27 -10.12
CA GLU A 34 -0.64 -25.26 -9.33
C GLU A 34 0.14 -24.28 -10.23
N VAL A 35 0.81 -24.80 -11.25
CA VAL A 35 1.54 -24.01 -12.25
C VAL A 35 0.58 -23.14 -13.07
N GLU A 36 -0.58 -23.67 -13.48
CA GLU A 36 -1.60 -22.91 -14.20
C GLU A 36 -2.10 -21.74 -13.36
N ARG A 37 -2.43 -22.00 -12.08
CA ARG A 37 -2.91 -20.97 -11.16
C ARG A 37 -1.89 -19.85 -10.93
N GLU A 38 -0.63 -20.22 -10.68
CA GLU A 38 0.44 -19.23 -10.50
C GLU A 38 0.75 -18.50 -11.81
N LEU A 39 0.65 -19.17 -12.97
CA LEU A 39 0.85 -18.51 -14.26
C LEU A 39 -0.27 -17.51 -14.57
N VAL A 40 -1.53 -17.82 -14.26
CA VAL A 40 -2.65 -16.87 -14.34
C VAL A 40 -2.38 -15.66 -13.46
N ARG A 41 -2.04 -15.89 -12.19
CA ARG A 41 -1.71 -14.82 -11.24
C ARG A 41 -0.54 -13.96 -11.73
N LEU A 42 0.55 -14.58 -12.18
CA LEU A 42 1.72 -13.88 -12.71
C LEU A 42 1.40 -13.06 -13.96
N VAL A 43 0.52 -13.55 -14.83
CA VAL A 43 0.06 -12.82 -16.02
C VAL A 43 -0.82 -11.64 -15.61
N GLU A 44 -1.73 -11.82 -14.67
CA GLU A 44 -2.55 -10.74 -14.08
C GLU A 44 -1.66 -9.68 -13.43
N ASP A 45 -0.76 -10.07 -12.54
CA ASP A 45 0.20 -9.19 -11.88
C ASP A 45 1.10 -8.46 -12.91
N ASN A 46 1.57 -9.16 -13.96
CA ASN A 46 2.37 -8.53 -15.00
C ASN A 46 1.57 -7.52 -15.84
N ASN A 47 0.30 -7.84 -16.13
CA ASN A 47 -0.60 -6.92 -16.83
C ASN A 47 -0.94 -5.71 -15.96
N GLU A 48 -1.17 -5.89 -14.65
CA GLU A 48 -1.39 -4.82 -13.70
C GLU A 48 -0.16 -3.91 -13.57
N LEU A 49 1.03 -4.49 -13.43
CA LEU A 49 2.29 -3.76 -13.37
C LEU A 49 2.58 -3.04 -14.68
N ARG A 50 2.33 -3.66 -15.84
CA ARG A 50 2.45 -3.00 -17.15
C ARG A 50 1.45 -1.85 -17.26
N ALA A 51 0.20 -2.03 -16.87
CA ALA A 51 -0.81 -0.97 -16.85
C ALA A 51 -0.45 0.13 -15.83
N GLN A 52 0.22 -0.19 -14.72
CA GLN A 52 0.70 0.78 -13.74
C GLN A 52 1.88 1.59 -14.30
N VAL A 53 2.83 0.93 -14.94
CA VAL A 53 3.95 1.58 -15.65
C VAL A 53 3.42 2.44 -16.80
N GLU A 54 2.46 1.95 -17.57
CA GLU A 54 1.83 2.68 -18.66
C GLU A 54 1.06 3.90 -18.13
N ARG A 55 0.36 3.80 -16.99
CA ARG A 55 -0.28 4.93 -16.29
C ARG A 55 0.75 5.96 -15.80
N LEU A 56 1.88 5.51 -15.28
CA LEU A 56 2.96 6.41 -14.85
C LEU A 56 3.69 7.06 -16.05
N GLN A 57 3.71 6.40 -17.20
CA GLN A 57 4.37 6.86 -18.43
C GLN A 57 3.48 7.73 -19.33
N HIS A 58 2.18 7.44 -19.45
CA HIS A 58 1.25 8.12 -20.36
C HIS A 58 0.51 9.30 -19.74
N GLY A 59 0.60 9.49 -18.43
CA GLY A 59 0.16 10.72 -17.81
C GLY A 59 -0.68 10.53 -16.56
N ALA A 60 -0.71 11.55 -15.69
CA ALA A 60 -1.15 12.84 -16.20
C ALA A 60 -2.41 12.69 -17.09
N ALA A 61 -3.41 11.94 -16.63
CA ALA A 61 -4.83 12.19 -16.86
C ALA A 61 -5.68 11.30 -15.91
N PRO A 62 -6.73 11.85 -15.28
CA PRO A 62 -7.37 11.25 -14.11
C PRO A 62 -8.53 10.32 -14.48
N ALA A 63 -8.70 9.24 -13.71
CA ALA A 63 -9.97 8.56 -13.54
C ALA A 63 -10.30 8.49 -12.04
N PRO A 64 -11.57 8.64 -11.63
CA PRO A 64 -11.94 9.14 -10.32
C PRO A 64 -11.88 8.02 -9.28
N VAL A 65 -10.95 8.12 -8.34
CA VAL A 65 -11.00 7.36 -7.09
C VAL A 65 -11.22 8.30 -5.92
N VAL A 66 -12.38 8.12 -5.33
CA VAL A 66 -12.94 8.82 -4.19
C VAL A 66 -12.09 8.54 -2.95
N GLY A 67 -11.68 9.61 -2.25
CA GLY A 67 -11.29 9.54 -0.83
C GLY A 67 -9.83 9.83 -0.52
N GLY A 68 -9.50 11.12 -0.34
CA GLY A 68 -8.25 11.58 0.29
C GLY A 68 -7.63 12.76 -0.46
N GLY A 69 -8.07 13.99 -0.14
CA GLY A 69 -7.78 15.23 -0.88
C GLY A 69 -6.33 15.74 -0.86
N ALA A 70 -5.39 14.95 -1.37
CA ALA A 70 -4.00 15.34 -1.54
C ALA A 70 -3.26 14.88 -2.84
N PRO A 71 -3.94 14.55 -3.95
CA PRO A 71 -3.29 14.52 -5.27
C PRO A 71 -3.81 15.59 -6.26
N GLU A 72 -5.00 16.14 -6.06
CA GLU A 72 -5.64 17.04 -7.04
C GLU A 72 -5.00 18.43 -7.07
N HIS A 73 -4.71 19.01 -5.89
CA HIS A 73 -4.01 20.31 -5.81
C HIS A 73 -2.61 20.23 -6.40
N LEU A 74 -1.89 19.12 -6.21
CA LEU A 74 -0.54 18.96 -6.77
C LEU A 74 -0.57 18.75 -8.28
N VAL A 75 -1.55 18.02 -8.80
CA VAL A 75 -1.70 17.84 -10.25
C VAL A 75 -2.15 19.14 -10.91
N ALA A 76 -3.05 19.91 -10.28
CA ALA A 76 -3.45 21.24 -10.73
C ALA A 76 -2.28 22.23 -10.69
N GLU A 77 -1.54 22.28 -9.58
CA GLU A 77 -0.36 23.15 -9.44
C GLU A 77 0.75 22.78 -10.43
N ASN A 78 0.95 21.49 -10.74
CA ASN A 78 1.89 21.08 -11.79
C ASN A 78 1.40 21.47 -13.20
N ALA A 79 0.10 21.40 -13.48
CA ALA A 79 -0.46 21.85 -14.75
C ALA A 79 -0.33 23.37 -14.91
N ASP A 80 -0.59 24.12 -13.83
CA ASP A 80 -0.45 25.58 -13.79
C ASP A 80 1.01 26.01 -13.93
N LEU A 81 1.94 25.36 -13.22
CA LEU A 81 3.39 25.61 -13.33
C LEU A 81 3.91 25.29 -14.74
N LYS A 82 3.39 24.23 -15.38
CA LYS A 82 3.75 23.89 -16.76
C LYS A 82 3.22 24.93 -17.75
N GLY A 83 1.99 25.43 -17.55
CA GLY A 83 1.45 26.54 -18.33
C GLY A 83 2.23 27.84 -18.14
N GLN A 84 2.69 28.14 -16.92
CA GLN A 84 3.55 29.29 -16.63
C GLN A 84 4.92 29.19 -17.32
N LEU A 85 5.51 28.00 -17.39
CA LEU A 85 6.77 27.76 -18.11
C LEU A 85 6.61 27.97 -19.63
N GLU A 86 5.55 27.43 -20.23
CA GLU A 86 5.26 27.63 -21.66
C GLU A 86 5.02 29.10 -21.99
N GLN A 87 4.34 29.85 -21.11
CA GLN A 87 4.15 31.30 -21.25
C GLN A 87 5.48 32.06 -21.16
N LEU A 88 6.33 31.76 -20.17
CA LEU A 88 7.65 32.37 -20.03
C LEU A 88 8.58 32.06 -21.21
N GLU A 89 8.53 30.84 -21.74
CA GLU A 89 9.29 30.46 -22.93
C GLU A 89 8.81 31.21 -24.18
N ALA A 90 7.49 31.39 -24.33
CA ALA A 90 6.92 32.19 -25.41
C ALA A 90 7.29 33.67 -25.30
N GLU A 91 7.24 34.25 -24.10
CA GLU A 91 7.66 35.63 -23.83
C GLU A 91 9.15 35.83 -24.10
N LYS A 92 10.01 34.91 -23.65
CA LYS A 92 11.44 34.93 -23.94
C LYS A 92 11.70 34.83 -25.44
N ALA A 93 11.01 33.94 -26.16
CA ALA A 93 11.16 33.82 -27.60
C ALA A 93 10.75 35.10 -28.34
N ASN A 94 9.66 35.76 -27.91
CA ASN A 94 9.22 37.04 -28.45
C ASN A 94 10.23 38.16 -28.18
N ALA A 95 10.80 38.21 -26.96
CA ALA A 95 11.84 39.17 -26.61
C ALA A 95 13.12 38.95 -27.44
N GLU A 96 13.56 37.70 -27.63
CA GLU A 96 14.71 37.37 -28.47
C GLU A 96 14.49 37.71 -29.96
N GLN A 97 13.27 37.57 -30.46
CA GLN A 97 12.90 38.01 -31.81
C GLN A 97 12.90 39.54 -31.92
N ALA A 98 12.39 40.26 -30.91
CA ALA A 98 12.43 41.72 -30.88
C ALA A 98 13.86 42.25 -30.89
N VAL A 99 14.77 41.65 -30.10
CA VAL A 99 16.20 42.00 -30.10
C VAL A 99 16.84 41.73 -31.46
N ARG A 100 16.55 40.57 -32.09
CA ARG A 100 17.05 40.25 -33.44
C ARG A 100 16.56 41.24 -34.50
N ASN A 101 15.30 41.65 -34.43
CA ASN A 101 14.74 42.64 -35.36
C ASN A 101 15.39 44.01 -35.16
N ALA A 102 15.55 44.45 -33.92
CA ALA A 102 16.23 45.71 -33.60
C ALA A 102 17.71 45.71 -34.05
N GLN A 103 18.40 44.57 -33.91
CA GLN A 103 19.77 44.40 -34.42
C GLN A 103 19.82 44.46 -35.94
N ALA A 104 18.91 43.79 -36.64
CA ALA A 104 18.83 43.83 -38.10
C ALA A 104 18.50 45.25 -38.62
N GLU A 105 17.67 46.00 -37.90
CA GLU A 105 17.34 47.39 -38.23
C GLU A 105 18.55 48.31 -38.04
N LEU A 106 19.34 48.13 -36.97
CA LEU A 106 20.61 48.83 -36.76
C LEU A 106 21.66 48.47 -37.81
N GLU A 107 21.78 47.20 -38.19
CA GLU A 107 22.68 46.75 -39.27
C GLU A 107 22.25 47.30 -40.63
N ALA A 108 20.95 47.40 -40.91
CA ALA A 108 20.42 48.03 -42.12
C ALA A 108 20.70 49.53 -42.16
N MET A 109 20.58 50.23 -41.03
CA MET A 109 20.99 51.64 -40.91
C MET A 109 22.51 51.81 -41.07
N HIS A 110 23.32 50.87 -40.56
CA HIS A 110 24.77 50.88 -40.72
C HIS A 110 25.21 50.58 -42.17
N ALA A 111 24.50 49.66 -42.85
CA ALA A 111 24.74 49.32 -44.25
C ALA A 111 24.29 50.45 -45.20
N GLN A 112 23.22 51.18 -44.88
CA GLN A 112 22.79 52.37 -45.63
C GLN A 112 23.63 53.62 -45.29
N GLY A 113 24.22 53.70 -44.10
CA GLY A 113 25.20 54.71 -43.71
C GLY A 113 26.63 54.48 -44.23
N GLY A 114 26.88 53.35 -44.91
CA GLY A 114 28.20 52.93 -45.41
C GLY A 114 28.56 53.36 -46.83
N ALA A 115 27.71 54.13 -47.52
CA ALA A 115 28.04 54.70 -48.81
C ALA A 115 28.52 56.15 -48.62
N VAL A 116 29.82 56.32 -48.39
CA VAL A 116 30.48 57.64 -48.46
C VAL A 116 30.53 58.06 -49.94
N PRO A 117 29.81 59.11 -50.39
CA PRO A 117 30.12 59.76 -51.64
C PRO A 117 31.26 60.74 -51.35
N ALA A 118 32.40 60.54 -52.01
CA ALA A 118 33.45 61.53 -52.04
C ALA A 118 32.94 62.85 -52.63
N VAL A 119 32.87 63.91 -51.81
CA VAL A 119 32.88 65.33 -52.24
C VAL A 119 33.43 66.20 -51.10
N PRO A 120 34.00 67.39 -51.40
CA PRO A 120 35.33 67.76 -50.97
C PRO A 120 35.30 68.68 -49.75
N ALA A 121 36.45 68.78 -49.11
CA ALA A 121 36.76 69.75 -48.07
C ALA A 121 36.36 71.18 -48.47
N ALA A 122 35.49 71.81 -47.68
CA ALA A 122 35.40 73.26 -47.55
C ALA A 122 34.65 73.68 -46.27
N ALA A 123 35.43 74.08 -45.27
CA ALA A 123 35.23 75.20 -44.36
C ALA A 123 33.83 75.47 -43.74
N ALA A 124 33.73 75.37 -42.40
CA ALA A 124 33.66 76.54 -41.50
C ALA A 124 33.19 76.17 -40.07
N GLY A 125 34.08 76.36 -39.09
CA GLY A 125 33.78 76.81 -37.72
C GLY A 125 32.82 76.00 -36.84
N GLY A 126 33.38 75.24 -35.89
CA GLY A 126 32.65 74.84 -34.68
C GLY A 126 33.36 73.79 -33.83
N ASP A 127 34.34 74.21 -33.02
CA ASP A 127 34.92 73.41 -31.92
C ASP A 127 33.82 72.83 -30.99
N GLY A 128 32.62 73.42 -30.99
CA GLY A 128 31.44 72.91 -30.28
C GLY A 128 30.79 71.64 -30.86
N GLY A 129 31.00 71.29 -32.14
CA GLY A 129 30.38 70.12 -32.78
C GLY A 129 31.03 68.79 -32.37
N GLU A 130 32.36 68.74 -32.33
CA GLU A 130 33.10 67.59 -31.79
C GLU A 130 32.86 67.42 -30.29
N GLN A 131 32.79 68.53 -29.54
CA GLN A 131 32.48 68.52 -28.11
C GLN A 131 31.03 68.06 -27.84
N GLN A 132 30.07 68.40 -28.71
CA GLN A 132 28.70 67.89 -28.63
C GLN A 132 28.62 66.41 -29.00
N ALA A 133 29.32 65.95 -30.04
CA ALA A 133 29.37 64.53 -30.40
C ALA A 133 29.97 63.66 -29.29
N LEU A 134 31.07 64.11 -28.66
CA LEU A 134 31.67 63.46 -27.49
C LEU A 134 30.74 63.42 -26.28
N ARG A 135 29.97 64.49 -26.03
CA ARG A 135 28.99 64.53 -24.94
C ARG A 135 27.82 63.57 -25.18
N VAL A 136 27.35 63.45 -26.43
CA VAL A 136 26.30 62.49 -26.81
C VAL A 136 26.81 61.06 -26.68
N LEU A 137 28.04 60.77 -27.11
CA LEU A 137 28.66 59.46 -26.95
C LEU A 137 28.84 59.08 -25.48
N MET A 138 29.31 60.00 -24.63
CA MET A 138 29.41 59.75 -23.18
C MET A 138 28.04 59.52 -22.54
N MET A 139 27.01 60.25 -22.95
CA MET A 139 25.65 60.05 -22.46
C MET A 139 25.11 58.68 -22.92
N ALA A 140 25.31 58.31 -24.18
CA ALA A 140 24.91 57.01 -24.71
C ALA A 140 25.65 55.85 -24.03
N GLN A 141 26.97 55.97 -23.83
CA GLN A 141 27.77 54.98 -23.10
C GLN A 141 27.28 54.81 -21.66
N ARG A 142 27.05 55.93 -20.97
CA ARG A 142 26.52 55.91 -19.60
C ARG A 142 25.14 55.27 -19.53
N THR A 143 24.24 55.61 -20.44
CA THR A 143 22.90 55.00 -20.48
C THR A 143 22.98 53.50 -20.79
N ALA A 144 23.89 53.08 -21.67
CA ALA A 144 24.13 51.65 -21.92
C ALA A 144 24.66 50.93 -20.67
N ASP A 145 25.62 51.53 -19.96
CA ASP A 145 26.18 50.98 -18.72
C ASP A 145 25.11 50.91 -17.60
N ASP A 146 24.26 51.93 -17.49
CA ASP A 146 23.14 51.97 -16.55
C ASP A 146 22.15 50.84 -16.85
N HIS A 147 21.72 50.67 -18.12
CA HIS A 147 20.83 49.58 -18.53
C HIS A 147 21.44 48.18 -18.30
N VAL A 148 22.73 48.00 -18.56
CA VAL A 148 23.42 46.72 -18.28
C VAL A 148 23.45 46.46 -16.77
N SER A 149 23.65 47.49 -15.95
CA SER A 149 23.67 47.34 -14.49
C SER A 149 22.28 47.01 -13.94
N ASP A 150 21.23 47.62 -14.47
CA ASP A 150 19.84 47.36 -14.07
C ASP A 150 19.38 45.97 -14.51
N ALA A 151 19.68 45.58 -15.75
CA ALA A 151 19.40 44.23 -16.24
C ALA A 151 20.12 43.15 -15.39
N ARG A 152 21.36 43.41 -14.97
CA ARG A 152 22.10 42.50 -14.06
C ARG A 152 21.43 42.39 -12.70
N ARG A 153 21.01 43.51 -12.09
CA ARG A 153 20.32 43.51 -10.80
C ARG A 153 18.99 42.76 -10.87
N GLU A 154 18.23 42.96 -11.94
CA GLU A 154 16.96 42.25 -12.17
C GLU A 154 17.21 40.75 -12.36
N ALA A 155 18.22 40.36 -13.15
CA ALA A 155 18.60 38.97 -13.32
C ALA A 155 19.02 38.31 -11.99
N ASP A 156 19.85 38.99 -11.19
CA ASP A 156 20.29 38.48 -9.88
C ASP A 156 19.11 38.30 -8.92
N LYS A 157 18.16 39.24 -8.93
CA LYS A 157 16.93 39.14 -8.13
C LYS A 157 16.05 37.97 -8.58
N LEU A 158 15.86 37.80 -9.89
CA LEU A 158 15.09 36.67 -10.42
C LEU A 158 15.76 35.33 -10.07
N LEU A 159 17.10 35.25 -10.13
CA LEU A 159 17.84 34.07 -9.72
C LEU A 159 17.70 33.79 -8.22
N SER A 160 17.73 34.81 -7.36
CA SER A 160 17.52 34.60 -5.92
C SER A 160 16.09 34.14 -5.62
N ASP A 161 15.09 34.72 -6.27
CA ASP A 161 13.69 34.34 -6.07
C ASP A 161 13.40 32.93 -6.59
N ALA A 162 13.96 32.57 -7.75
CA ALA A 162 13.86 31.22 -8.30
C ALA A 162 14.53 30.18 -7.40
N ARG A 163 15.72 30.48 -6.85
CA ARG A 163 16.40 29.62 -5.88
C ARG A 163 15.59 29.45 -4.60
N ALA A 164 15.08 30.54 -4.03
CA ALA A 164 14.26 30.48 -2.82
C ALA A 164 12.99 29.64 -3.03
N LYS A 165 12.32 29.77 -4.19
CA LYS A 165 11.17 28.93 -4.54
C LYS A 165 11.55 27.46 -4.71
N ALA A 166 12.67 27.17 -5.37
CA ALA A 166 13.15 25.79 -5.54
C ALA A 166 13.47 25.13 -4.19
N ASP A 167 14.10 25.88 -3.28
CA ASP A 167 14.41 25.41 -1.93
C ASP A 167 13.13 25.16 -1.12
N ASP A 168 12.15 26.06 -1.19
CA ASP A 168 10.84 25.89 -0.53
C ASP A 168 10.09 24.65 -1.03
N VAL A 169 10.02 24.45 -2.35
CA VAL A 169 9.41 23.25 -2.95
C VAL A 169 10.13 21.98 -2.50
N THR A 170 11.47 22.01 -2.48
CA THR A 170 12.28 20.87 -2.03
C THR A 170 12.05 20.57 -0.55
N GLN A 171 11.93 21.60 0.29
CA GLN A 171 11.68 21.45 1.73
C GLN A 171 10.26 20.95 2.01
N LYS A 172 9.25 21.45 1.29
CA LYS A 172 7.87 20.95 1.35
C LYS A 172 7.78 19.49 0.91
N ALA A 173 8.45 19.13 -0.18
CA ALA A 173 8.52 17.75 -0.65
C ALA A 173 9.17 16.83 0.38
N ARG A 174 10.31 17.25 0.98
CA ARG A 174 11.00 16.49 2.04
C ARG A 174 10.15 16.30 3.27
N THR A 175 9.55 17.36 3.80
CA THR A 175 8.68 17.26 4.99
C THR A 175 7.45 16.39 4.74
N LYS A 176 6.86 16.45 3.56
CA LYS A 176 5.75 15.56 3.16
C LYS A 176 6.20 14.10 3.04
N ALA A 177 7.37 13.84 2.45
CA ALA A 177 7.95 12.49 2.36
C ALA A 177 8.23 11.92 3.77
N GLU A 178 8.85 12.69 4.65
CA GLU A 178 9.11 12.29 6.04
C GLU A 178 7.83 12.06 6.85
N GLY A 179 6.77 12.82 6.57
CA GLY A 179 5.44 12.59 7.15
C GLY A 179 4.86 11.26 6.69
N LEU A 180 4.88 11.00 5.38
CA LEU A 180 4.38 9.75 4.81
C LEU A 180 5.16 8.53 5.29
N GLU A 181 6.48 8.64 5.44
CA GLU A 181 7.31 7.57 6.02
C GLU A 181 6.96 7.28 7.47
N ARG A 182 6.72 8.32 8.28
CA ARG A 182 6.29 8.17 9.68
C ARG A 182 4.93 7.50 9.77
N ASP A 183 3.97 7.95 8.97
CA ASP A 183 2.63 7.36 8.94
C ASP A 183 2.65 5.90 8.48
N ALA A 184 3.43 5.58 7.44
CA ALA A 184 3.60 4.22 6.95
C ALA A 184 4.22 3.31 8.02
N ARG A 185 5.27 3.79 8.71
CA ARG A 185 5.91 3.04 9.81
C ARG A 185 4.95 2.85 10.99
N GLN A 186 4.18 3.86 11.36
CA GLN A 186 3.20 3.75 12.43
C GLN A 186 2.12 2.71 12.10
N ARG A 187 1.51 2.79 10.90
CA ARG A 187 0.51 1.82 10.45
C ARG A 187 1.07 0.40 10.42
N HIS A 188 2.33 0.25 9.98
CA HIS A 188 3.01 -1.03 10.00
C HIS A 188 3.19 -1.56 11.43
N GLN A 189 3.64 -0.72 12.36
CA GLN A 189 3.79 -1.11 13.77
C GLN A 189 2.45 -1.49 14.41
N GLU A 190 1.39 -0.74 14.14
CA GLU A 190 0.03 -1.04 14.63
C GLU A 190 -0.50 -2.36 14.07
N ALA A 191 -0.33 -2.60 12.76
CA ALA A 191 -0.72 -3.84 12.12
C ALA A 191 0.07 -5.04 12.67
N MET A 192 1.39 -4.91 12.78
CA MET A 192 2.26 -5.95 13.33
C MET A 192 1.95 -6.21 14.81
N GLY A 193 1.77 -5.17 15.61
CA GLY A 193 1.37 -5.30 17.02
C GLY A 193 0.02 -6.00 17.17
N GLY A 194 -0.96 -5.67 16.31
CA GLY A 194 -2.26 -6.35 16.28
C GLY A 194 -2.16 -7.83 15.90
N LEU A 195 -1.30 -8.18 14.94
CA LEU A 195 -1.03 -9.56 14.56
C LEU A 195 -0.36 -10.35 15.68
N GLU A 196 0.60 -9.75 16.37
CA GLU A 196 1.28 -10.37 17.52
C GLU A 196 0.32 -10.65 18.68
N VAL A 197 -0.59 -9.73 18.98
CA VAL A 197 -1.65 -9.95 19.98
C VAL A 197 -2.58 -11.10 19.56
N LYS A 198 -3.01 -11.14 18.28
CA LYS A 198 -3.84 -12.24 17.76
C LYS A 198 -3.10 -13.58 17.82
N ARG A 199 -1.80 -13.60 17.47
CA ARG A 199 -0.95 -14.80 17.55
C ARG A 199 -0.88 -15.31 18.98
N ALA A 200 -0.62 -14.44 19.95
CA ALA A 200 -0.56 -14.81 21.37
C ALA A 200 -1.91 -15.33 21.89
N ALA A 201 -3.03 -14.71 21.49
CA ALA A 201 -4.36 -15.18 21.86
C ALA A 201 -4.69 -16.56 21.28
N LEU A 202 -4.36 -16.80 20.01
CA LEU A 202 -4.54 -18.10 19.37
C LEU A 202 -3.65 -19.18 20.00
N GLN A 203 -2.40 -18.85 20.32
CA GLN A 203 -1.49 -19.76 21.03
C GLN A 203 -2.07 -20.18 22.39
N LYS A 204 -2.56 -19.21 23.18
CA LYS A 204 -3.22 -19.50 24.45
C LYS A 204 -4.45 -20.40 24.27
N HIS A 205 -5.27 -20.14 23.26
CA HIS A 205 -6.45 -20.97 22.98
C HIS A 205 -6.08 -22.40 22.58
N ILE A 206 -5.00 -22.59 21.81
CA ILE A 206 -4.47 -23.92 21.48
C ILE A 206 -4.04 -24.66 22.76
N GLU A 207 -3.39 -23.99 23.70
CA GLU A 207 -2.99 -24.60 24.98
C GLU A 207 -4.20 -24.98 25.84
N GLU A 208 -5.21 -24.11 25.90
CA GLU A 208 -6.47 -24.37 26.59
C GLU A 208 -7.20 -25.57 25.99
N LEU A 209 -7.31 -25.65 24.66
CA LEU A 209 -7.93 -26.78 23.95
C LEU A 209 -7.15 -28.08 24.20
N LYS A 210 -5.82 -28.05 24.17
CA LYS A 210 -4.98 -29.22 24.49
C LYS A 210 -5.15 -29.67 25.94
N ALA A 211 -5.29 -28.73 26.89
CA ALA A 211 -5.55 -29.06 28.28
C ALA A 211 -6.95 -29.66 28.46
N PHE A 212 -7.96 -29.08 27.81
CA PHE A 212 -9.32 -29.58 27.79
C PHE A 212 -9.39 -31.00 27.23
N GLU A 213 -8.72 -31.26 26.10
CA GLU A 213 -8.66 -32.59 25.49
C GLU A 213 -8.05 -33.61 26.44
N ARG A 214 -6.90 -33.30 27.07
CA ARG A 214 -6.27 -34.19 28.05
C ARG A 214 -7.21 -34.49 29.22
N GLN A 215 -7.86 -33.47 29.77
CA GLN A 215 -8.81 -33.64 30.87
C GLN A 215 -10.03 -34.45 30.44
N TYR A 216 -10.57 -34.21 29.24
CA TYR A 216 -11.70 -34.94 28.68
C TYR A 216 -11.36 -36.42 28.48
N ARG A 217 -10.21 -36.74 27.87
CA ARG A 217 -9.73 -38.12 27.70
C ARG A 217 -9.58 -38.84 29.05
N THR A 218 -8.99 -38.19 30.05
CA THR A 218 -8.85 -38.76 31.40
C THR A 218 -10.20 -39.01 32.06
N ARG A 219 -11.14 -38.06 31.98
CA ARG A 219 -12.50 -38.23 32.53
C ARG A 219 -13.27 -39.34 31.82
N LEU A 220 -13.19 -39.40 30.49
CA LEU A 220 -13.83 -40.45 29.70
C LEU A 220 -13.27 -41.83 30.06
N LYS A 221 -11.95 -41.95 30.18
CA LYS A 221 -11.30 -43.20 30.61
C LYS A 221 -11.77 -43.62 32.00
N ALA A 222 -11.78 -42.72 32.97
CA ALA A 222 -12.24 -43.00 34.33
C ALA A 222 -13.73 -43.41 34.37
N TYR A 223 -14.57 -42.76 33.55
CA TYR A 223 -15.98 -43.11 33.41
C TYR A 223 -16.17 -44.54 32.86
N LEU A 224 -15.49 -44.86 31.75
CA LEU A 224 -15.56 -46.20 31.14
C LEU A 224 -15.01 -47.29 32.07
N GLU A 225 -13.90 -47.04 32.76
CA GLU A 225 -13.36 -47.96 33.77
C GLU A 225 -14.33 -48.17 34.94
N SER A 226 -15.04 -47.12 35.37
CA SER A 226 -16.09 -47.25 36.40
C SER A 226 -17.25 -48.11 35.90
N GLN A 227 -17.74 -47.86 34.68
CA GLN A 227 -18.83 -48.66 34.10
C GLN A 227 -18.45 -50.12 33.94
N LEU A 228 -17.21 -50.42 33.53
CA LEU A 228 -16.71 -51.79 33.43
C LEU A 228 -16.62 -52.47 34.79
N ARG A 229 -16.17 -51.76 35.84
CA ARG A 229 -16.16 -52.29 37.22
C ARG A 229 -17.57 -52.58 37.74
N ASP A 230 -18.52 -51.69 37.51
CA ASP A 230 -19.91 -51.87 37.94
C ASP A 230 -20.56 -53.07 37.24
N LEU A 231 -20.30 -53.25 35.93
CA LEU A 231 -20.75 -54.43 35.19
C LEU A 231 -20.09 -55.72 35.69
N GLY A 232 -18.78 -55.67 35.97
CA GLY A 232 -18.06 -56.80 36.57
C GLY A 232 -18.63 -57.19 37.94
N ALA A 233 -18.90 -56.21 38.82
CA ALA A 233 -19.49 -56.45 40.13
C ALA A 233 -20.92 -57.03 40.04
N ARG A 234 -21.73 -56.54 39.09
CA ARG A 234 -23.07 -57.11 38.82
C ARG A 234 -22.98 -58.55 38.29
N GLY A 235 -22.03 -58.82 37.38
CA GLY A 235 -21.78 -60.18 36.89
C GLY A 235 -21.38 -61.13 38.00
N GLN A 236 -20.42 -60.73 38.85
CA GLN A 236 -19.98 -61.52 40.00
C GLN A 236 -21.12 -61.78 41.00
N GLY A 237 -21.96 -60.79 41.28
CA GLY A 237 -23.13 -60.98 42.15
C GLY A 237 -24.12 -62.02 41.62
N ILE A 238 -24.33 -62.05 40.29
CA ILE A 238 -25.18 -63.06 39.64
C ILE A 238 -24.51 -64.44 39.70
N GLU A 239 -23.19 -64.51 39.51
CA GLU A 239 -22.42 -65.76 39.53
C GLU A 239 -22.33 -66.36 40.94
N ASP A 240 -22.22 -65.52 41.98
CA ASP A 240 -22.31 -65.91 43.39
C ASP A 240 -23.73 -66.39 43.76
N GLU A 241 -24.79 -65.76 43.23
CA GLU A 241 -26.17 -66.22 43.43
C GLU A 241 -26.44 -67.57 42.73
N LEU A 242 -25.92 -67.77 41.53
CA LEU A 242 -26.01 -69.05 40.81
C LEU A 242 -25.23 -70.15 41.52
N SER A 243 -24.04 -69.83 42.05
CA SER A 243 -23.22 -70.76 42.83
C SER A 243 -23.88 -71.12 44.17
N ARG A 244 -24.53 -70.16 44.83
CA ARG A 244 -25.34 -70.42 46.05
C ARG A 244 -26.65 -71.15 45.76
N GLY A 245 -27.27 -70.92 44.59
CA GLY A 245 -28.45 -71.66 44.14
C GLY A 245 -28.17 -73.12 43.81
N GLY A 246 -26.90 -73.49 43.56
CA GLY A 246 -26.43 -74.87 43.41
C GLY A 246 -26.30 -75.66 44.71
N GLU A 247 -26.33 -74.99 45.87
CA GLU A 247 -26.26 -75.61 47.19
C GLU A 247 -27.49 -75.22 48.04
N VAL A 248 -28.67 -75.73 47.68
CA VAL A 248 -29.81 -75.80 48.63
C VAL A 248 -30.34 -77.22 48.69
N GLY A 249 -29.69 -78.01 49.54
CA GLY A 249 -30.28 -79.14 50.25
C GLY A 249 -30.34 -78.82 51.76
N GLY A 250 -31.35 -78.05 52.17
CA GLY A 250 -31.88 -78.02 53.55
C GLY A 250 -31.24 -77.04 54.54
N GLY A 251 -32.05 -76.14 55.11
CA GLY A 251 -31.68 -75.44 56.35
C GLY A 251 -32.32 -74.07 56.59
N SER A 252 -33.61 -74.09 56.99
CA SER A 252 -34.31 -73.18 57.91
C SER A 252 -33.83 -71.73 58.12
N GLY A 253 -34.78 -70.80 57.97
CA GLY A 253 -34.55 -69.36 57.95
C GLY A 253 -34.18 -68.68 59.28
N SER A 254 -33.70 -67.45 59.14
CA SER A 254 -33.94 -66.35 60.08
C SER A 254 -33.53 -64.99 59.47
N ASN A 255 -34.55 -64.14 59.31
CA ASN A 255 -34.57 -62.70 59.56
C ASN A 255 -33.40 -61.84 59.01
N ARG A 256 -33.65 -61.11 57.91
CA ARG A 256 -32.90 -59.88 57.58
C ARG A 256 -33.80 -58.67 57.51
N GLN A 257 -33.56 -57.80 58.48
CA GLN A 257 -34.13 -56.50 58.69
C GLN A 257 -33.75 -55.55 57.53
N VAL A 258 -34.76 -55.00 56.88
CA VAL A 258 -34.63 -53.90 55.92
C VAL A 258 -34.25 -52.64 56.72
N SER A 259 -33.03 -52.16 56.54
CA SER A 259 -32.59 -50.85 57.02
C SER A 259 -32.41 -49.93 55.82
N THR A 260 -33.42 -49.10 55.58
CA THR A 260 -33.39 -47.97 54.67
C THR A 260 -32.61 -46.84 55.32
N ASN A 261 -31.33 -46.69 54.97
CA ASN A 261 -30.62 -45.43 55.19
C ASN A 261 -30.53 -44.67 53.88
N GLY A 262 -31.46 -43.72 53.74
CA GLY A 262 -31.38 -42.67 52.75
C GLY A 262 -30.15 -41.81 52.98
N SER A 263 -29.38 -41.60 51.92
CA SER A 263 -28.43 -40.51 51.81
C SER A 263 -28.74 -39.81 50.50
N GLY A 264 -29.53 -38.74 50.61
CA GLY A 264 -29.85 -37.87 49.50
C GLY A 264 -28.59 -37.18 48.99
N LEU A 265 -28.22 -37.47 47.75
CA LEU A 265 -27.26 -36.66 47.01
C LEU A 265 -28.04 -35.71 46.11
N ALA A 266 -27.83 -34.43 46.39
CA ALA A 266 -28.47 -33.30 45.76
C ALA A 266 -28.36 -33.35 44.22
N ALA A 267 -29.52 -33.25 43.58
CA ALA A 267 -29.63 -32.85 42.19
C ALA A 267 -29.19 -31.37 42.08
N ALA A 268 -27.93 -31.14 41.75
CA ALA A 268 -27.47 -29.84 41.29
C ALA A 268 -27.96 -29.65 39.86
N SER A 269 -28.93 -28.76 39.72
CA SER A 269 -29.45 -28.23 38.47
C SER A 269 -28.34 -27.60 37.62
N LEU A 270 -27.92 -28.26 36.53
CA LEU A 270 -27.36 -27.58 35.37
C LEU A 270 -28.52 -27.18 34.43
N GLY A 271 -29.19 -26.09 34.79
CA GLY A 271 -29.96 -25.30 33.83
C GLY A 271 -28.97 -24.56 32.94
N GLY A 272 -28.82 -25.04 31.71
CA GLY A 272 -28.13 -24.30 30.65
C GLY A 272 -28.95 -23.06 30.29
N SER A 273 -28.55 -21.92 30.83
CA SER A 273 -28.99 -20.60 30.37
C SER A 273 -28.27 -20.26 29.07
N TYR A 274 -28.88 -20.61 27.95
CA TYR A 274 -28.58 -20.01 26.66
C TYR A 274 -29.34 -18.68 26.59
N ASN A 275 -28.73 -17.60 27.08
CA ASN A 275 -29.23 -16.26 26.78
C ASN A 275 -28.21 -15.54 25.90
N SER A 276 -28.64 -15.35 24.66
CA SER A 276 -28.09 -14.53 23.60
C SER A 276 -27.42 -13.25 24.09
N GLY A 277 -26.10 -13.19 23.92
CA GLY A 277 -25.31 -11.96 23.91
C GLY A 277 -25.70 -11.13 22.69
N ARG A 278 -26.64 -10.23 22.90
CA ARG A 278 -27.08 -9.17 22.00
C ARG A 278 -25.88 -8.33 21.56
N ASN A 279 -25.73 -8.20 20.24
CA ASN A 279 -24.83 -7.26 19.57
C ASN A 279 -24.86 -5.87 20.23
N GLY A 280 -23.70 -5.46 20.75
CA GLY A 280 -23.40 -4.07 21.11
C GLY A 280 -22.34 -3.54 20.15
N LEU A 281 -22.73 -3.24 18.91
CA LEU A 281 -21.96 -2.33 18.06
C LEU A 281 -22.07 -0.92 18.67
N GLY A 282 -21.01 -0.51 19.37
CA GLY A 282 -20.78 0.89 19.71
C GLY A 282 -20.26 1.62 18.48
N LEU A 283 -21.17 2.19 17.69
CA LEU A 283 -20.87 3.28 16.77
C LEU A 283 -20.65 4.56 17.59
N PRO A 284 -19.56 5.32 17.37
CA PRO A 284 -19.51 6.71 17.81
C PRO A 284 -20.32 7.57 16.82
N ASN A 285 -21.49 8.07 17.26
CA ASN A 285 -22.17 9.15 16.58
C ASN A 285 -21.35 10.44 16.77
N GLY A 286 -20.80 10.94 15.67
CA GLY A 286 -20.38 12.33 15.57
C GLY A 286 -21.61 13.20 15.34
N ASP A 287 -22.02 13.92 16.39
CA ASP A 287 -22.74 15.19 16.23
C ASP A 287 -21.77 16.14 15.51
N GLY A 288 -22.13 16.79 14.41
CA GLY A 288 -23.32 17.62 14.30
C GLY A 288 -22.84 19.06 14.21
N ASN A 289 -22.31 19.41 13.03
CA ASN A 289 -21.98 20.77 12.63
C ASN A 289 -23.24 21.66 12.74
N SER A 290 -23.16 22.72 13.53
CA SER A 290 -24.07 23.86 13.50
C SER A 290 -23.41 25.07 14.16
N ARG A 291 -22.64 25.82 13.36
CA ARG A 291 -22.59 27.29 13.23
C ARG A 291 -21.22 27.79 12.81
#